data_AF-A0A7S2G4L2-F1
#
_entry.id   AF-A0A7S2G4L2-F1
#
_cell.length_a   1.000
_cell.length_b   1.000
_cell.length_c   1.000
_cell.angle_alpha   90.00
_cell.angle_beta   90.00
_cell.angle_gamma   90.00
#
_symmetry.space_group_name_H-M   'P 1'
#
loop_
_entity.id
_entity.type
_entity.pdbx_description
1 polymer ?
#
loop_
_entity_poly.entity_id
_entity_poly.type
_entity_poly.pdbx_seq_one_letter_code
_entity_poly.pdbx_strand_id
1 'polypeptide(L)'
;RLRAVIDGGGQERGMRSGTLPTPIIVGFGEAAAVCQKEMEHDKRHIERLSRRMHEGLSKSLPKITLNGSAEHRYVGNVNLSFACVEGESLLMSLADSTAVSSGSACTSSSLEPSYVLRAIGVDEELAHTSLRFGIGRFTTEEEVDSTVEHVIKEVTRLREMSPLWELELEAMASGGHKKAVTWS
;
A
#
# COMPACT_ATOMS: atom_id res chain seq x y z
N ARG A 1 27.88 24.61 5.62
CA ARG A 1 28.39 23.62 6.61
C ARG A 1 27.18 22.97 7.26
N LEU A 2 27.10 21.65 7.33
CA LEU A 2 25.99 20.96 8.00
C LEU A 2 26.12 21.15 9.53
N ARG A 3 25.01 21.39 10.23
CA ARG A 3 24.95 21.53 11.68
C ARG A 3 24.37 20.25 12.28
N ALA A 4 24.97 19.74 13.36
CA ALA A 4 24.44 18.61 14.10
C ALA A 4 23.08 18.97 14.73
N VAL A 5 22.13 18.03 14.70
CA VAL A 5 20.81 18.18 15.31
C VAL A 5 20.75 17.57 16.72
N ILE A 6 21.67 16.63 17.02
CA ILE A 6 21.75 15.95 18.32
C ILE A 6 22.98 16.44 19.06
N ASP A 7 22.75 17.27 20.08
CA ASP A 7 23.79 17.77 20.97
C ASP A 7 24.31 16.66 21.90
N GLY A 8 25.59 16.73 22.29
CA GLY A 8 26.18 15.79 23.24
C GLY A 8 27.69 15.55 23.05
N GLY A 9 28.14 14.33 23.39
CA GLY A 9 29.55 13.98 23.56
C GLY A 9 30.41 13.84 22.29
N GLY A 10 29.91 14.24 21.12
CA GLY A 10 30.72 14.32 19.91
C GLY A 10 30.93 13.00 19.14
N GLN A 11 30.13 11.95 19.41
CA GLN A 11 30.12 10.73 18.60
C GLN A 11 29.77 11.00 17.12
N GLU A 12 30.03 10.02 16.24
CA GLU A 12 29.85 10.16 14.79
C GLU A 12 30.51 11.44 14.22
N ARG A 13 31.77 11.68 14.63
CA ARG A 13 32.57 12.85 14.22
C ARG A 13 31.90 14.20 14.57
N GLY A 14 31.15 14.24 15.65
CA GLY A 14 30.40 15.42 16.10
C GLY A 14 29.07 15.65 15.40
N MET A 15 28.59 14.72 14.57
CA MET A 15 27.34 14.88 13.81
C MET A 15 26.11 14.26 14.50
N ARG A 16 26.31 13.21 15.29
CA ARG A 16 25.24 12.46 15.95
C ARG A 16 25.73 11.95 17.29
N SER A 17 25.51 12.75 18.32
CA SER A 17 25.90 12.41 19.69
C SER A 17 25.08 11.25 20.26
N GLY A 18 25.63 10.60 21.29
CA GLY A 18 25.02 9.46 21.99
C GLY A 18 25.81 8.17 21.79
N THR A 19 25.76 7.28 22.78
CA THR A 19 26.41 5.98 22.73
C THR A 19 25.97 5.21 21.49
N LEU A 20 26.93 4.61 20.78
CA LEU A 20 26.65 3.85 19.58
C LEU A 20 25.90 2.56 19.93
N PRO A 21 24.74 2.29 19.30
CA PRO A 21 24.00 1.05 19.52
C PRO A 21 24.68 -0.09 18.74
N THR A 22 25.82 -0.58 19.24
CA THR A 22 26.69 -1.55 18.55
C THR A 22 25.93 -2.74 17.95
N PRO A 23 24.99 -3.42 18.64
CA PRO A 23 24.25 -4.54 18.05
C PRO A 23 23.43 -4.15 16.82
N ILE A 24 22.81 -2.96 16.83
CA ILE A 24 22.01 -2.44 15.71
C ILE A 24 22.92 -2.07 14.53
N ILE A 25 24.08 -1.46 14.79
CA ILE A 25 25.06 -1.11 13.76
C ILE A 25 25.59 -2.38 13.08
N VAL A 26 25.93 -3.40 13.86
CA VAL A 26 26.37 -4.71 13.33
C VAL A 26 25.26 -5.34 12.48
N GLY A 27 24.02 -5.37 12.99
CA GLY A 27 22.87 -5.89 12.24
C GLY A 27 22.62 -5.15 10.92
N PHE A 28 22.77 -3.82 10.92
CA PHE A 28 22.66 -3.02 9.70
C PHE A 28 23.78 -3.33 8.70
N GLY A 29 25.02 -3.50 9.18
CA GLY A 29 26.15 -3.92 8.35
C GLY A 29 25.92 -5.28 7.69
N GLU A 30 25.43 -6.27 8.44
CA GLU A 30 25.12 -7.59 7.91
C GLU A 30 23.94 -7.54 6.92
N ALA A 31 22.88 -6.78 7.23
CA ALA A 31 21.76 -6.58 6.31
C ALA A 31 22.22 -5.98 4.97
N ALA A 32 23.15 -5.01 5.00
CA ALA A 32 23.74 -4.44 3.78
C ALA A 32 24.58 -5.47 3.00
N ALA A 33 25.36 -6.30 3.70
CA ALA A 33 26.16 -7.36 3.09
C ALA A 33 25.30 -8.44 2.42
N VAL A 34 24.20 -8.86 3.07
CA VAL A 34 23.22 -9.79 2.48
C VAL A 34 22.50 -9.14 1.30
N CYS A 35 22.07 -7.88 1.44
CA CYS A 35 21.44 -7.14 0.35
C CYS A 35 22.33 -7.13 -0.90
N GLN A 36 23.63 -6.84 -0.77
CA GLN A 36 24.55 -6.87 -1.91
C GLN A 36 24.58 -8.21 -2.65
N LYS A 37 24.41 -9.34 -1.94
CA LYS A 37 24.43 -10.69 -2.52
C LYS A 37 23.09 -11.07 -3.15
N GLU A 38 21.99 -10.74 -2.47
CA GLU A 38 20.64 -11.24 -2.81
C GLU A 38 19.82 -10.27 -3.67
N MET A 39 20.19 -8.98 -3.75
CA MET A 39 19.35 -7.92 -4.33
C MET A 39 18.76 -8.25 -5.70
N GLU A 40 19.56 -8.84 -6.59
CA GLU A 40 19.12 -9.15 -7.95
C GLU A 40 18.21 -10.39 -8.00
N HIS A 41 18.41 -11.37 -7.10
CA HIS A 41 17.49 -12.48 -6.92
C HIS A 41 16.16 -12.00 -6.30
N ASP A 42 16.23 -11.24 -5.21
CA ASP A 42 15.09 -10.66 -4.51
C ASP A 42 14.25 -9.81 -5.46
N LYS A 43 14.89 -8.97 -6.29
CA LYS A 43 14.21 -8.14 -7.27
C LYS A 43 13.33 -8.98 -8.21
N ARG A 44 13.90 -10.01 -8.86
CA ARG A 44 13.14 -10.88 -9.78
C ARG A 44 12.00 -11.63 -9.08
N HIS A 45 12.25 -12.08 -7.86
CA HIS A 45 11.24 -12.74 -7.05
C HIS A 45 10.07 -11.79 -6.74
N ILE A 46 10.36 -10.59 -6.25
CA ILE A 46 9.36 -9.57 -5.91
C ILE A 46 8.61 -9.09 -7.17
N GLU A 47 9.30 -8.90 -8.30
CA GLU A 47 8.66 -8.55 -9.58
C GLU A 47 7.63 -9.60 -10.03
N ARG A 48 7.97 -10.89 -9.90
CA ARG A 48 7.05 -11.98 -10.21
C ARG A 48 5.81 -11.96 -9.31
N LEU A 49 6.01 -11.82 -8.00
CA LEU A 49 4.94 -11.81 -7.01
C LEU A 49 4.05 -10.58 -7.11
N SER A 50 4.62 -9.38 -7.30
CA SER A 50 3.84 -8.16 -7.50
C SER A 50 2.98 -8.20 -8.75
N ARG A 51 3.52 -8.74 -9.85
CA ARG A 51 2.74 -8.95 -11.07
C ARG A 51 1.61 -9.94 -10.84
N ARG A 52 1.88 -11.05 -10.16
CA ARG A 52 0.87 -12.06 -9.80
C ARG A 52 -0.28 -11.46 -8.99
N MET A 53 0.05 -10.70 -7.94
CA MET A 53 -0.93 -9.99 -7.11
C MET A 53 -1.76 -8.99 -7.92
N HIS A 54 -1.08 -8.11 -8.67
CA HIS A 54 -1.75 -7.07 -9.46
C HIS A 54 -2.68 -7.68 -10.51
N GLU A 55 -2.20 -8.66 -11.29
CA GLU A 55 -3.02 -9.32 -12.29
C GLU A 55 -4.21 -10.09 -11.68
N GLY A 56 -4.00 -10.78 -10.56
CA GLY A 56 -5.05 -11.53 -9.86
C GLY A 56 -6.19 -10.61 -9.40
N LEU A 57 -5.85 -9.47 -8.82
CA LEU A 57 -6.83 -8.46 -8.40
C LEU A 57 -7.49 -7.76 -9.59
N SER A 58 -6.71 -7.28 -10.57
CA SER A 58 -7.24 -6.50 -11.71
C SER A 58 -8.13 -7.33 -12.65
N LYS A 59 -7.89 -8.63 -12.77
CA LYS A 59 -8.74 -9.52 -13.57
C LYS A 59 -10.08 -9.83 -12.88
N SER A 60 -10.10 -9.82 -11.55
CA SER A 60 -11.25 -10.26 -10.76
C SER A 60 -12.11 -9.11 -10.25
N LEU A 61 -11.51 -7.94 -10.03
CA LEU A 61 -12.19 -6.77 -9.47
C LEU A 61 -12.22 -5.62 -10.47
N PRO A 62 -13.42 -5.16 -10.90
CA PRO A 62 -13.53 -3.92 -11.66
C PRO A 62 -13.21 -2.71 -10.76
N LYS A 63 -12.91 -1.56 -11.38
CA LYS A 63 -12.75 -0.26 -10.70
C LYS A 63 -11.70 -0.30 -9.58
N ILE A 64 -10.57 -0.95 -9.84
CA ILE A 64 -9.37 -0.82 -9.02
C ILE A 64 -8.33 0.01 -9.78
N THR A 65 -7.59 0.84 -9.06
CA THR A 65 -6.59 1.73 -9.65
C THR A 65 -5.25 1.56 -8.97
N LEU A 66 -4.18 1.37 -9.75
CA LEU A 66 -2.81 1.40 -9.25
C LEU A 66 -2.39 2.85 -8.98
N ASN A 67 -2.01 3.13 -7.75
CA ASN A 67 -1.54 4.46 -7.35
C ASN A 67 -0.05 4.62 -7.68
N GLY A 68 0.28 5.75 -8.31
CA GLY A 68 1.63 6.09 -8.76
C GLY A 68 2.02 5.50 -10.12
N SER A 69 3.27 5.68 -10.54
CA SER A 69 3.77 5.18 -11.81
C SER A 69 3.79 3.65 -11.85
N ALA A 70 3.38 3.06 -12.99
CA ALA A 70 3.55 1.64 -13.24
C ALA A 70 5.00 1.28 -13.61
N GLU A 71 5.74 2.22 -14.22
CA GLU A 71 7.09 2.01 -14.74
C GLU A 71 8.18 2.45 -13.76
N HIS A 72 7.97 3.57 -13.06
CA HIS A 72 8.96 4.17 -12.16
C HIS A 72 8.56 3.96 -10.69
N ARG A 73 8.63 2.72 -10.23
CA ARG A 73 8.30 2.33 -8.85
C ARG A 73 9.22 1.26 -8.29
N TYR A 74 9.25 1.13 -6.96
CA TYR A 74 9.64 -0.13 -6.34
C TYR A 74 8.48 -1.12 -6.43
N VAL A 75 8.70 -2.24 -7.12
CA VAL A 75 7.63 -3.19 -7.44
C VAL A 75 7.04 -3.87 -6.22
N GLY A 76 7.81 -4.09 -5.16
CA GLY A 76 7.31 -4.71 -3.91
C GLY A 76 6.37 -3.82 -3.11
N ASN A 77 6.16 -2.58 -3.55
CA ASN A 77 5.07 -1.74 -3.09
C ASN A 77 3.93 -1.83 -4.11
N VAL A 78 2.87 -2.55 -3.77
CA VAL A 78 1.63 -2.58 -4.57
C VAL A 78 0.62 -1.71 -3.83
N ASN A 79 0.32 -0.53 -4.36
CA ASN A 79 -0.64 0.41 -3.77
C ASN A 79 -1.84 0.54 -4.70
N LEU A 80 -3.01 0.07 -4.25
CA LEU A 80 -4.24 0.00 -5.03
C LEU A 80 -5.38 0.71 -4.31
N SER A 81 -6.13 1.53 -5.04
CA SER A 81 -7.41 2.10 -4.60
C SER A 81 -8.57 1.24 -5.10
N PHE A 82 -9.52 0.96 -4.21
CA PHE A 82 -10.71 0.16 -4.50
C PHE A 82 -11.94 1.06 -4.48
N ALA A 83 -12.52 1.35 -5.64
CA ALA A 83 -13.70 2.22 -5.70
C ALA A 83 -14.91 1.58 -5.00
N CYS A 84 -15.76 2.43 -4.42
CA CYS A 84 -17.05 2.08 -3.80
C CYS A 84 -16.94 1.15 -2.57
N VAL A 85 -15.78 1.12 -1.91
CA VAL A 85 -15.53 0.38 -0.66
C VAL A 85 -15.07 1.35 0.40
N GLU A 86 -15.49 1.19 1.65
CA GLU A 86 -14.96 2.00 2.76
C GLU A 86 -13.62 1.40 3.24
N GLY A 87 -12.56 2.22 3.31
CA GLY A 87 -11.19 1.74 3.48
C GLY A 87 -10.88 1.19 4.87
N GLU A 88 -11.45 1.74 5.93
CA GLU A 88 -11.30 1.21 7.30
C GLU A 88 -11.98 -0.15 7.41
N SER A 89 -13.21 -0.28 6.89
CA SER A 89 -13.94 -1.56 6.83
C SER A 89 -13.15 -2.62 6.07
N LEU A 90 -12.53 -2.26 4.94
CA LEU A 90 -11.69 -3.19 4.19
C LEU A 90 -10.43 -3.58 4.98
N LEU A 91 -9.74 -2.62 5.59
CA LEU A 91 -8.57 -2.90 6.43
C LEU A 91 -8.93 -3.82 7.61
N MET A 92 -10.04 -3.54 8.30
CA MET A 92 -10.53 -4.36 9.41
C MET A 92 -10.91 -5.78 8.95
N SER A 93 -11.55 -5.91 7.79
CA SER A 93 -11.93 -7.22 7.24
C SER A 93 -10.73 -8.10 6.86
N LEU A 94 -9.57 -7.48 6.59
CA LEU A 94 -8.35 -8.17 6.23
C LEU A 94 -7.41 -8.41 7.42
N ALA A 95 -7.63 -7.76 8.56
CA ALA A 95 -6.70 -7.72 9.68
C ALA A 95 -6.28 -9.11 10.21
N ASP A 96 -7.20 -10.08 10.21
CA ASP A 96 -6.94 -11.43 10.71
C ASP A 96 -6.27 -12.35 9.67
N SER A 97 -6.24 -11.95 8.39
CA SER A 97 -5.78 -12.80 7.29
C SER A 97 -4.53 -12.27 6.59
N THR A 98 -4.36 -10.94 6.51
CA THR A 98 -3.27 -10.32 5.78
C THR A 98 -2.82 -9.03 6.47
N ALA A 99 -1.52 -8.92 6.75
CA ALA A 99 -0.93 -7.68 7.23
C ALA A 99 -0.80 -6.67 6.06
N VAL A 100 -1.67 -5.67 6.04
CA VAL A 100 -1.68 -4.59 5.04
C VAL A 100 -1.65 -3.22 5.72
N SER A 101 -1.33 -2.17 4.95
CA SER A 101 -1.40 -0.79 5.43
C SER A 101 -2.36 0.03 4.56
N SER A 102 -3.10 0.97 5.15
CA SER A 102 -3.92 1.93 4.40
C SER A 102 -3.09 3.17 4.01
N GLY A 103 -3.58 3.94 3.03
CA GLY A 103 -2.97 5.19 2.58
C GLY A 103 -2.93 6.31 3.63
N SER A 104 -3.74 6.22 4.69
CA SER A 104 -3.48 6.99 5.91
C SER A 104 -2.18 6.50 6.50
N ALA A 105 -1.16 7.37 6.56
CA ALA A 105 0.09 7.06 7.23
C ALA A 105 -0.26 6.41 8.58
N CYS A 106 0.16 5.15 8.75
CA CYS A 106 -0.10 4.28 9.89
C CYS A 106 -0.63 5.06 11.12
N THR A 107 -1.93 4.97 11.39
CA THR A 107 -2.55 5.43 12.66
C THR A 107 -2.39 6.93 13.02
N SER A 108 -2.64 7.87 12.10
CA SER A 108 -2.96 9.24 12.52
C SER A 108 -4.40 9.30 13.02
N SER A 109 -4.63 9.84 14.21
CA SER A 109 -5.94 10.11 14.83
C SER A 109 -6.85 11.07 14.04
N SER A 110 -6.42 11.50 12.86
CA SER A 110 -7.20 12.30 11.91
C SER A 110 -7.68 11.42 10.76
N LEU A 111 -8.99 11.48 10.48
CA LEU A 111 -9.66 10.87 9.33
C LEU A 111 -9.21 11.45 7.97
N GLU A 112 -8.07 12.12 7.89
CA GLU A 112 -7.66 12.81 6.66
C GLU A 112 -7.06 11.84 5.62
N PRO A 113 -7.37 12.04 4.34
CA PRO A 113 -6.82 11.25 3.26
C PRO A 113 -5.30 11.43 3.15
N SER A 114 -4.63 10.45 2.54
CA SER A 114 -3.19 10.50 2.32
C SER A 114 -2.77 11.77 1.56
N TYR A 115 -1.99 12.64 2.21
CA TYR A 115 -1.44 13.83 1.54
C TYR A 115 -0.54 13.45 0.35
N VAL A 116 0.07 12.26 0.37
CA VAL A 116 0.88 11.75 -0.75
C VAL A 116 0.00 11.40 -1.94
N LEU A 117 -1.12 10.69 -1.72
CA LEU A 117 -2.06 10.35 -2.79
C LEU A 117 -2.70 11.60 -3.40
N ARG A 118 -3.07 12.56 -2.55
CA ARG A 118 -3.54 13.88 -2.99
C ARG A 118 -2.49 14.62 -3.84
N ALA A 119 -1.22 14.58 -3.43
CA ALA A 119 -0.15 15.25 -4.17
C ALA A 119 0.13 14.64 -5.55
N ILE A 120 -0.15 13.35 -5.75
CA ILE A 120 -0.04 12.68 -7.05
C ILE A 120 -1.36 12.70 -7.84
N GLY A 121 -2.38 13.44 -7.38
CA GLY A 121 -3.64 13.65 -8.09
C GLY A 121 -4.64 12.50 -7.98
N VAL A 122 -4.51 11.63 -6.99
CA VAL A 122 -5.57 10.64 -6.69
C VAL A 122 -6.74 11.38 -6.04
N ASP A 123 -7.95 11.07 -6.51
CA ASP A 123 -9.19 11.62 -5.99
C ASP A 123 -9.32 11.36 -4.47
N GLU A 124 -9.89 12.31 -3.74
CA GLU A 124 -10.05 12.24 -2.29
C GLU A 124 -10.84 10.98 -1.88
N GLU A 125 -11.91 10.65 -2.61
CA GLU A 125 -12.70 9.45 -2.35
C GLU A 125 -11.84 8.18 -2.51
N LEU A 126 -11.01 8.11 -3.55
CA LEU A 126 -10.13 6.96 -3.81
C LEU A 126 -8.92 6.89 -2.87
N ALA A 127 -8.51 8.02 -2.29
CA ALA A 127 -7.41 8.07 -1.34
C ALA A 127 -7.79 7.36 -0.03
N HIS A 128 -9.05 7.46 0.41
CA HIS A 128 -9.58 6.77 1.58
C HIS A 128 -9.66 5.26 1.40
N THR A 129 -9.75 4.78 0.16
CA THR A 129 -9.98 3.36 -0.16
C THR A 129 -8.71 2.66 -0.65
N SER A 130 -7.55 3.24 -0.36
CA SER A 130 -6.26 2.73 -0.79
C SER A 130 -5.66 1.75 0.21
N LEU A 131 -5.17 0.61 -0.30
CA LEU A 131 -4.35 -0.33 0.45
C LEU A 131 -2.96 -0.44 -0.18
N ARG A 132 -1.96 -0.59 0.68
CA ARG A 132 -0.57 -0.85 0.33
C ARG A 132 -0.16 -2.22 0.84
N PHE A 133 0.14 -3.09 -0.10
CA PHE A 133 0.71 -4.42 0.09
C PHE A 133 2.24 -4.34 -0.04
N GLY A 134 2.93 -4.96 0.93
CA GLY A 134 4.39 -5.05 0.95
C GLY A 134 4.83 -6.47 0.59
N ILE A 135 5.56 -6.62 -0.50
CA ILE A 135 6.13 -7.89 -0.94
C ILE A 135 7.64 -7.84 -0.74
N GLY A 136 8.19 -8.88 -0.11
CA GLY A 136 9.60 -8.97 0.25
C GLY A 136 10.20 -10.32 -0.08
N ARG A 137 11.47 -10.51 0.34
CA ARG A 137 12.26 -11.73 0.09
C ARG A 137 11.58 -13.03 0.53
N PHE A 138 10.85 -12.97 1.64
CA PHE A 138 10.27 -14.16 2.27
C PHE A 138 8.80 -14.36 1.92
N THR A 139 8.21 -13.46 1.12
CA THR A 139 6.83 -13.62 0.68
C THR A 139 6.74 -14.81 -0.27
N THR A 140 5.72 -15.64 -0.11
CA THR A 140 5.52 -16.85 -0.91
C THR A 140 4.44 -16.65 -1.96
N GLU A 141 4.38 -17.52 -2.97
CA GLU A 141 3.30 -17.47 -3.97
C GLU A 141 1.95 -17.80 -3.33
N GLU A 142 1.96 -18.72 -2.36
CA GLU A 142 0.79 -19.16 -1.59
C GLU A 142 0.22 -18.02 -0.73
N GLU A 143 1.08 -17.23 -0.07
CA GLU A 143 0.64 -16.03 0.66
C GLU A 143 0.03 -15.01 -0.30
N VAL A 144 0.64 -14.78 -1.48
CA VAL A 144 0.09 -13.86 -2.48
C VAL A 144 -1.27 -14.32 -2.98
N ASP A 145 -1.42 -15.60 -3.31
CA ASP A 145 -2.68 -16.17 -3.78
C ASP A 145 -3.77 -16.06 -2.70
N SER A 146 -3.45 -16.44 -1.47
CA SER A 146 -4.37 -16.34 -0.34
C SER A 146 -4.80 -14.89 -0.08
N THR A 147 -3.86 -13.94 -0.12
CA THR A 147 -4.19 -12.52 0.01
C THR A 147 -5.10 -12.05 -1.14
N VAL A 148 -4.83 -12.44 -2.38
CA VAL A 148 -5.66 -12.08 -3.54
C VAL A 148 -7.09 -12.61 -3.35
N GLU A 149 -7.26 -13.87 -2.96
CA GLU A 149 -8.57 -14.46 -2.69
C GLU A 149 -9.34 -13.72 -1.60
N HIS A 150 -8.69 -13.43 -0.47
CA HIS A 150 -9.30 -12.71 0.64
C HIS A 150 -9.70 -11.28 0.26
N VAL A 151 -8.84 -10.56 -0.45
CA VAL A 151 -9.16 -9.20 -0.93
C VAL A 151 -10.34 -9.22 -1.89
N ILE A 152 -10.38 -10.17 -2.84
CA ILE A 152 -11.52 -10.30 -3.77
C ILE A 152 -12.82 -10.53 -3.01
N LYS A 153 -12.79 -11.46 -2.05
CA LYS A 153 -13.95 -11.79 -1.23
C LYS A 153 -14.47 -10.57 -0.45
N GLU A 154 -13.60 -9.88 0.28
CA GLU A 154 -14.01 -8.78 1.14
C GLU A 154 -14.40 -7.52 0.35
N VAL A 155 -13.69 -7.21 -0.75
CA VAL A 155 -14.08 -6.12 -1.65
C VAL A 155 -15.46 -6.39 -2.26
N THR A 156 -15.72 -7.61 -2.70
CA THR A 156 -17.04 -7.98 -3.27
C THR A 156 -18.13 -7.83 -2.22
N ARG A 157 -17.93 -8.38 -1.02
CA ARG A 157 -18.89 -8.29 0.08
C ARG A 157 -19.18 -6.84 0.48
N LEU A 158 -18.16 -5.99 0.58
CA LEU A 158 -18.34 -4.58 0.94
C LEU A 158 -19.04 -3.79 -0.16
N ARG A 159 -18.79 -4.12 -1.43
CA ARG A 159 -19.48 -3.53 -2.59
C ARG A 159 -20.96 -3.89 -2.64
N GLU A 160 -21.33 -5.13 -2.30
CA GLU A 160 -22.74 -5.55 -2.21
C GLU A 160 -23.54 -4.77 -1.16
N MET A 161 -22.87 -4.20 -0.15
CA MET A 161 -23.49 -3.38 0.89
C MET A 161 -23.41 -1.88 0.60
N SER A 162 -22.77 -1.47 -0.50
CA SER A 162 -22.43 -0.09 -0.80
C SER A 162 -23.43 0.55 -1.77
N PRO A 163 -24.18 1.59 -1.37
CA PRO A 163 -25.11 2.27 -2.28
C PRO A 163 -24.36 2.98 -3.44
N LEU A 164 -23.10 3.37 -3.22
CA LEU A 164 -22.24 3.91 -4.28
C LEU A 164 -21.93 2.87 -5.35
N TRP A 165 -21.86 1.60 -4.98
CA TRP A 165 -21.64 0.51 -5.93
C TRP A 165 -22.87 0.23 -6.80
N GLU A 166 -24.07 0.26 -6.22
CA GLU A 166 -25.32 0.14 -6.97
C GLU A 166 -25.45 1.23 -8.03
N LEU A 167 -25.17 2.48 -7.66
CA LEU A 167 -25.17 3.62 -8.60
C LEU A 167 -24.12 3.46 -9.71
N GLU A 168 -22.93 2.95 -9.37
CA GLU A 168 -21.89 2.72 -10.36
C GLU A 168 -22.26 1.57 -11.32
N LEU A 169 -22.92 0.51 -10.85
CA LEU A 169 -23.45 -0.56 -11.69
C LEU A 169 -24.55 -0.04 -12.63
N GLU A 170 -25.48 0.79 -12.14
CA GLU A 170 -26.48 1.46 -13.00
C GLU A 170 -25.83 2.35 -14.06
N ALA A 171 -24.78 3.10 -13.70
CA ALA A 171 -24.03 3.94 -14.63
C ALA A 171 -23.30 3.10 -15.70
N MET A 172 -22.76 1.94 -15.32
CA MET A 172 -22.13 1.01 -16.27
C MET A 172 -23.15 0.39 -17.23
N ALA A 173 -24.34 0.01 -16.74
CA ALA A 173 -25.40 -0.55 -17.56
C ALA A 173 -26.02 0.47 -18.53
N SER A 174 -25.99 1.77 -18.18
CA SER A 174 -26.56 2.87 -18.97
C SER A 174 -25.55 3.56 -19.91
N GLY A 175 -24.33 3.04 -20.05
CA GLY A 175 -23.32 3.60 -20.97
C GLY A 175 -22.63 4.88 -20.46
N GLY A 176 -22.49 5.04 -19.14
CA GLY A 176 -21.68 6.09 -18.53
C GLY A 176 -22.42 7.37 -18.14
N HIS A 177 -23.76 7.41 -18.24
CA HIS A 177 -24.55 8.54 -17.75
C HIS A 177 -24.80 8.39 -16.25
N LYS A 178 -23.96 9.02 -15.42
CA LYS A 178 -24.21 9.13 -13.99
C LYS A 178 -25.47 9.97 -13.76
N LYS A 179 -26.50 9.42 -13.12
CA LYS A 179 -27.62 10.23 -12.62
C LYS A 179 -27.04 11.24 -11.63
N ALA A 180 -27.38 12.52 -11.80
CA ALA A 180 -26.97 13.56 -10.87
C ALA A 180 -27.66 13.31 -9.52
N VAL A 181 -26.92 12.79 -8.55
CA VAL A 181 -27.35 12.71 -7.16
C VAL A 181 -26.86 13.97 -6.47
N THR A 182 -27.78 14.81 -6.03
CA THR A 182 -27.46 15.94 -5.14
C THR A 182 -27.32 15.42 -3.72
N TRP A 183 -26.09 15.42 -3.22
CA TRP A 183 -25.77 15.10 -1.82
C TRP A 183 -26.13 16.30 -0.93
N SER A 184 -26.67 16.03 0.27
CA SER A 184 -27.05 17.02 1.28
C SER A 184 -25.90 17.38 2.21
#